data_AF-A0A6L7NMR2-F1
#
_entry.id   AF-A0A6L7NMR2-F1
#
_cell.length_a   1.000
_cell.length_b   1.000
_cell.length_c   1.000
_cell.angle_alpha   90.00
_cell.angle_beta   90.00
_cell.angle_gamma   90.00
#
_symmetry.space_group_name_H-M   'P 1'
#
loop_
_entity.id
_entity.type
_entity.pdbx_description
1 polymer ?
#
loop_
_entity_poly.entity_id
_entity_poly.type
_entity_poly.pdbx_seq_one_letter_code
_entity_poly.pdbx_strand_id
1 'polypeptide(L)'
;MARGLANREPLEFRPLVASGAGTAQLLPSQRRGRPAAHALPRRGGPTVVPPIGLTAHGASGPDYVELHAKSFHSFGLGASHGHELLSRARALGMTALAMTDTNLCGALEFARLGQSLEIQPITGGELTLADESRVTLLAKTRAGYANLSRLFTLANEADRREPRLDPARLPEHAEGLILLAGGRHGALSRLAINGSQVEARCLLHRYRDWYGADSVYVELQQNLRREDAGRNHELAALARRCDAPLVATNDVHYHAPERFRLQHALVAAKRNTTIDQALRYIQPNHHQHLKSAEQMAELFREFPDALANTIRVAEQCRFNVAADLGYTLPEPVVPRGYTPETYLRRLCEEA
;
A
#
# COMPACT_ATOMS: atom_id res chain seq x y z
N MET A 1 -44.66 -38.81 8.24
CA MET A 1 -44.18 -39.81 7.27
C MET A 1 -42.71 -39.54 6.98
N ALA A 2 -41.87 -40.53 7.25
CA ALA A 2 -40.42 -40.46 7.24
C ALA A 2 -39.81 -40.73 5.85
N ARG A 3 -38.61 -40.15 5.60
CA ARG A 3 -37.46 -40.61 4.76
C ARG A 3 -36.58 -39.38 4.49
N GLY A 4 -35.28 -39.35 4.69
CA GLY A 4 -34.30 -40.29 5.23
C GLY A 4 -32.99 -39.51 5.46
N LEU A 5 -32.45 -39.61 6.66
CA LEU A 5 -31.12 -39.10 7.03
C LEU A 5 -30.12 -40.22 6.73
N ALA A 6 -29.21 -39.98 5.77
CA ALA A 6 -28.09 -40.87 5.50
C ALA A 6 -26.90 -40.49 6.40
N ASN A 7 -26.49 -41.46 7.21
CA ASN A 7 -25.31 -41.47 8.06
C ASN A 7 -24.06 -40.98 7.32
N ARG A 8 -23.39 -39.96 7.87
CA ARG A 8 -21.98 -39.67 7.59
C ARG A 8 -21.16 -40.14 8.78
N GLU A 9 -20.30 -41.10 8.56
CA GLU A 9 -19.32 -41.55 9.55
C GLU A 9 -18.30 -40.44 9.86
N PRO A 10 -17.79 -40.36 11.11
CA PRO A 10 -16.78 -39.37 11.47
C PRO A 10 -15.41 -39.73 10.87
N LEU A 11 -14.79 -38.78 10.19
CA LEU A 11 -13.41 -38.87 9.71
C LEU A 11 -12.44 -38.90 10.90
N GLU A 12 -11.81 -40.06 11.13
CA GLU A 12 -10.71 -40.22 12.08
C GLU A 12 -9.50 -39.37 11.68
N PHE A 13 -9.06 -38.48 12.59
CA PHE A 13 -7.79 -37.79 12.50
C PHE A 13 -6.64 -38.77 12.82
N ARG A 14 -5.85 -39.15 11.81
CA ARG A 14 -4.57 -39.87 12.02
C ARG A 14 -3.43 -38.87 12.28
N PRO A 15 -2.69 -38.96 13.40
CA PRO A 15 -1.50 -38.14 13.60
C PRO A 15 -0.35 -38.63 12.70
N LEU A 16 0.25 -37.68 11.97
CA LEU A 16 1.49 -37.86 11.21
C LEU A 16 2.70 -37.75 12.16
N VAL A 17 2.86 -38.72 13.06
CA VAL A 17 4.13 -38.93 13.78
C VAL A 17 4.35 -40.44 13.91
N ALA A 18 5.38 -40.94 13.22
CA ALA A 18 5.83 -42.32 13.35
C ALA A 18 6.48 -42.54 14.72
N SER A 19 6.03 -43.58 15.44
CA SER A 19 6.65 -44.08 16.66
C SER A 19 7.98 -44.77 16.33
N GLY A 20 9.08 -44.04 16.42
CA GLY A 20 10.44 -44.57 16.42
C GLY A 20 11.06 -44.39 17.81
N ALA A 21 11.35 -45.50 18.49
CA ALA A 21 12.14 -45.51 19.71
C ALA A 21 13.57 -45.05 19.39
N GLY A 22 13.88 -43.80 19.70
CA GLY A 22 15.21 -43.22 19.60
C GLY A 22 15.44 -42.30 20.79
N THR A 23 16.39 -42.65 21.64
CA THR A 23 16.84 -41.87 22.79
C THR A 23 17.43 -40.54 22.31
N ALA A 24 16.70 -39.44 22.54
CA ALA A 24 17.22 -38.10 22.29
C ALA A 24 18.34 -37.79 23.29
N GLN A 25 19.60 -37.85 22.85
CA GLN A 25 20.75 -37.37 23.62
C GLN A 25 20.81 -35.83 23.54
N LEU A 26 20.72 -35.19 24.70
CA LEU A 26 20.96 -33.76 24.87
C LEU A 26 22.43 -33.43 24.56
N LEU A 27 22.66 -32.48 23.66
CA LEU A 27 24.00 -31.94 23.37
C LEU A 27 24.57 -31.24 24.62
N PRO A 28 25.86 -31.43 24.95
CA PRO A 28 26.47 -30.85 26.14
C PRO A 28 26.58 -29.33 26.05
N SER A 29 26.18 -28.66 27.13
CA SER A 29 26.26 -27.21 27.27
C SER A 29 27.71 -26.74 27.39
N GLN A 30 28.25 -26.13 26.35
CA GLN A 30 29.50 -25.37 26.45
C GLN A 30 29.23 -24.03 27.14
N ARG A 31 29.74 -23.89 28.37
CA ARG A 31 29.85 -22.60 29.06
C ARG A 31 30.76 -21.67 28.26
N ARG A 32 30.18 -20.70 27.54
CA ARG A 32 30.91 -19.52 27.05
C ARG A 32 30.87 -18.41 28.09
N GLY A 33 32.05 -17.93 28.48
CA GLY A 33 32.24 -16.86 29.47
C GLY A 33 31.60 -15.54 29.05
N ARG A 34 31.21 -14.75 30.06
CA ARG A 34 30.62 -13.40 29.91
C ARG A 34 31.65 -12.44 29.29
N PRO A 35 31.34 -11.73 28.19
CA PRO A 35 32.16 -10.61 27.78
C PRO A 35 31.90 -9.40 28.70
N ALA A 36 32.95 -8.61 28.93
CA ALA A 36 32.93 -7.41 29.77
C ALA A 36 31.98 -6.34 29.20
N ALA A 37 31.34 -5.59 30.11
CA ALA A 37 30.40 -4.53 29.78
C ALA A 37 31.12 -3.36 29.07
N HIS A 38 30.86 -3.19 27.78
CA HIS A 38 31.19 -1.95 27.07
C HIS A 38 30.10 -0.91 27.35
N ALA A 39 30.53 0.25 27.85
CA ALA A 39 29.69 1.40 28.14
C ALA A 39 28.99 1.92 26.87
N LEU A 40 27.67 2.12 26.96
CA LEU A 40 26.86 2.75 25.92
C LEU A 40 27.25 4.24 25.79
N PRO A 41 27.44 4.78 24.58
CA PRO A 41 27.66 6.20 24.39
C PRO A 41 26.39 6.99 24.76
N ARG A 42 26.58 8.10 25.48
CA ARG A 42 25.52 9.02 25.90
C ARG A 42 24.81 9.60 24.67
N ARG A 43 23.47 9.57 24.67
CA ARG A 43 22.61 10.19 23.66
C ARG A 43 22.88 11.70 23.59
N GLY A 44 23.35 12.17 22.44
CA GLY A 44 23.25 13.58 22.06
C GLY A 44 21.78 13.97 21.84
N GLY A 45 21.43 15.21 22.15
CA GLY A 45 20.07 15.76 22.02
C GLY A 45 19.53 15.75 20.58
N PRO A 46 18.25 16.12 20.39
CA PRO A 46 17.60 16.04 19.09
C PRO A 46 18.26 16.96 18.07
N THR A 47 18.90 16.38 17.07
CA THR A 47 19.35 17.08 15.87
C THR A 47 18.12 17.41 15.04
N VAL A 48 17.82 18.70 14.90
CA VAL A 48 16.83 19.20 13.94
C VAL A 48 17.39 18.91 12.54
N VAL A 49 16.77 17.96 11.84
CA VAL A 49 17.07 17.67 10.43
C VAL A 49 16.43 18.79 9.59
N PRO A 50 17.18 19.52 8.76
CA PRO A 50 16.60 20.56 7.91
C PRO A 50 15.68 19.92 6.85
N PRO A 51 14.70 20.66 6.31
CA PRO A 51 13.88 20.17 5.22
C PRO A 51 14.76 19.86 4.02
N ILE A 52 14.66 18.62 3.51
CA ILE A 52 15.34 18.18 2.29
C ILE A 52 14.77 19.01 1.14
N GLY A 53 15.56 19.97 0.64
CA GLY A 53 15.28 20.60 -0.64
C GLY A 53 15.50 19.58 -1.74
N LEU A 54 14.51 19.39 -2.62
CA LEU A 54 14.71 18.70 -3.90
C LEU A 54 15.78 19.48 -4.68
N THR A 55 17.03 19.09 -4.58
CA THR A 55 18.06 19.52 -5.54
C THR A 55 17.83 18.71 -6.80
N ALA A 56 17.30 19.37 -7.83
CA ALA A 56 17.23 18.84 -9.18
C ALA A 56 18.63 18.31 -9.58
N HIS A 57 18.78 16.98 -9.58
CA HIS A 57 19.92 16.38 -10.25
C HIS A 57 19.68 16.56 -11.74
N GLY A 58 20.50 17.40 -12.36
CA GLY A 58 20.54 17.55 -13.81
C GLY A 58 20.96 16.24 -14.45
N ALA A 59 19.99 15.38 -14.75
CA ALA A 59 20.08 14.32 -15.73
C ALA A 59 19.07 14.67 -16.82
N SER A 60 19.51 14.76 -18.08
CA SER A 60 18.68 15.15 -19.22
C SER A 60 17.72 14.03 -19.69
N GLY A 61 17.17 13.24 -18.75
CA GLY A 61 16.27 12.13 -18.99
C GLY A 61 14.85 12.42 -18.48
N PRO A 62 13.86 11.60 -18.85
CA PRO A 62 12.53 11.71 -18.27
C PRO A 62 12.57 11.42 -16.76
N ASP A 63 11.78 12.13 -15.97
CA ASP A 63 11.58 11.87 -14.53
C ASP A 63 10.30 11.06 -14.30
N TYR A 64 10.35 10.12 -13.35
CA TYR A 64 9.20 9.30 -12.97
C TYR A 64 9.29 8.86 -11.51
N VAL A 65 8.15 8.83 -10.84
CA VAL A 65 7.98 8.22 -9.52
C VAL A 65 6.78 7.29 -9.54
N GLU A 66 6.92 6.08 -8.99
CA GLU A 66 5.81 5.14 -8.91
C GLU A 66 4.87 5.50 -7.76
N LEU A 67 3.59 5.64 -8.07
CA LEU A 67 2.55 6.04 -7.13
C LEU A 67 1.56 4.92 -6.77
N HIS A 68 1.68 3.76 -7.41
CA HIS A 68 0.83 2.60 -7.15
C HIS A 68 1.68 1.33 -7.07
N ALA A 69 2.17 1.01 -5.87
CA ALA A 69 2.98 -0.19 -5.64
C ALA A 69 2.52 -0.98 -4.41
N LYS A 70 2.55 -2.30 -4.52
CA LYS A 70 2.20 -3.25 -3.47
C LYS A 70 3.46 -3.92 -2.94
N SER A 71 3.60 -3.91 -1.63
CA SER A 71 4.57 -4.73 -0.92
C SER A 71 3.96 -6.09 -0.55
N PHE A 72 4.76 -6.97 0.04
CA PHE A 72 4.30 -8.24 0.59
C PHE A 72 3.22 -8.10 1.67
N HIS A 73 3.08 -6.91 2.29
CA HIS A 73 2.00 -6.62 3.24
C HIS A 73 0.62 -6.64 2.55
N SER A 74 0.54 -6.45 1.23
CA SER A 74 -0.63 -6.88 0.44
C SER A 74 -0.64 -8.40 0.32
N PHE A 75 -1.12 -9.06 1.38
CA PHE A 75 -1.03 -10.51 1.54
C PHE A 75 -1.54 -11.27 0.31
N GLY A 76 -0.66 -12.11 -0.25
CA GLY A 76 -0.95 -12.94 -1.42
C GLY A 76 -1.11 -12.16 -2.74
N LEU A 77 -0.69 -10.89 -2.79
CA LEU A 77 -0.75 -10.05 -3.99
C LEU A 77 0.62 -9.44 -4.33
N GLY A 78 1.28 -8.79 -3.36
CA GLY A 78 2.61 -8.24 -3.55
C GLY A 78 3.69 -9.28 -3.24
N ALA A 79 4.77 -9.27 -4.01
CA ALA A 79 5.83 -10.28 -3.93
C ALA A 79 7.17 -9.71 -3.50
N SER A 80 7.24 -8.43 -3.08
CA SER A 80 8.49 -7.77 -2.68
C SER A 80 8.37 -7.10 -1.32
N HIS A 81 9.46 -7.15 -0.56
CA HIS A 81 9.60 -6.38 0.67
C HIS A 81 9.73 -4.90 0.37
N GLY A 82 9.37 -4.04 1.34
CA GLY A 82 9.55 -2.60 1.22
C GLY A 82 10.99 -2.19 0.89
N HIS A 83 11.97 -2.86 1.50
CA HIS A 83 13.39 -2.59 1.23
C HIS A 83 13.80 -2.95 -0.21
N GLU A 84 13.27 -4.04 -0.79
CA GLU A 84 13.57 -4.44 -2.17
C GLU A 84 12.98 -3.41 -3.15
N LEU A 85 11.75 -2.95 -2.89
CA LEU A 85 11.09 -1.92 -3.69
C LEU A 85 11.86 -0.60 -3.64
N LEU A 86 12.20 -0.10 -2.45
CA LEU A 86 12.94 1.15 -2.30
C LEU A 86 14.36 1.07 -2.86
N SER A 87 15.08 -0.03 -2.63
CA SER A 87 16.42 -0.22 -3.19
C SER A 87 16.39 -0.23 -4.71
N ARG A 88 15.38 -0.86 -5.30
CA ARG A 88 15.18 -0.85 -6.75
C ARG A 88 14.80 0.53 -7.27
N ALA A 89 13.91 1.26 -6.59
CA ALA A 89 13.57 2.62 -6.94
C ALA A 89 14.81 3.54 -6.95
N ARG A 90 15.69 3.39 -5.96
CA ARG A 90 16.98 4.12 -5.90
C ARG A 90 17.89 3.77 -7.06
N ALA A 91 18.02 2.47 -7.37
CA ALA A 91 18.81 2.01 -8.50
C ALA A 91 18.27 2.50 -9.86
N LEU A 92 16.97 2.82 -9.94
CA LEU A 92 16.32 3.38 -11.13
C LEU A 92 16.30 4.92 -11.14
N GLY A 93 16.89 5.59 -10.14
CA GLY A 93 16.97 7.04 -10.07
C GLY A 93 15.70 7.74 -9.57
N MET A 94 14.73 7.02 -9.01
CA MET A 94 13.50 7.63 -8.47
C MET A 94 13.79 8.40 -7.18
N THR A 95 13.17 9.57 -7.04
CA THR A 95 13.28 10.42 -5.83
C THR A 95 12.22 10.08 -4.77
N ALA A 96 11.11 9.51 -5.19
CA ALA A 96 9.99 9.11 -4.33
C ALA A 96 9.40 7.77 -4.76
N LEU A 97 8.73 7.09 -3.83
CA LEU A 97 7.96 5.87 -4.09
C LEU A 97 6.74 5.82 -3.17
N ALA A 98 5.56 5.58 -3.74
CA ALA A 98 4.36 5.30 -2.95
C ALA A 98 4.16 3.81 -2.70
N MET A 99 3.78 3.47 -1.47
CA MET A 99 3.29 2.15 -1.13
C MET A 99 1.78 2.21 -0.89
N THR A 100 1.04 1.53 -1.75
CA THR A 100 -0.42 1.50 -1.81
C THR A 100 -0.91 0.07 -1.60
N ASP A 101 -0.58 -0.48 -0.45
CA ASP A 101 -1.00 -1.83 -0.06
C ASP A 101 -2.51 -1.89 0.19
N THR A 102 -3.06 -3.11 0.26
CA THR A 102 -4.47 -3.34 0.64
C THR A 102 -4.71 -3.26 2.15
N ASN A 103 -3.75 -2.71 2.89
CA ASN A 103 -3.78 -2.39 4.32
C ASN A 103 -2.62 -1.42 4.63
N LEU A 104 -2.50 -0.98 5.89
CA LEU A 104 -1.45 -0.05 6.33
C LEU A 104 -0.38 -0.69 7.23
N CYS A 105 -0.33 -2.02 7.33
CA CYS A 105 0.56 -2.71 8.27
C CYS A 105 2.04 -2.40 8.01
N GLY A 106 2.43 -2.26 6.73
CA GLY A 106 3.80 -1.93 6.33
C GLY A 106 4.16 -0.45 6.40
N ALA A 107 3.19 0.46 6.60
CA ALA A 107 3.38 1.89 6.34
C ALA A 107 4.55 2.51 7.12
N LEU A 108 4.64 2.23 8.43
CA LEU A 108 5.71 2.75 9.28
C LEU A 108 7.08 2.17 8.94
N GLU A 109 7.14 0.86 8.64
CA GLU A 109 8.37 0.18 8.22
C GLU A 109 8.90 0.80 6.92
N PHE A 110 8.03 0.91 5.92
CA PHE A 110 8.35 1.49 4.61
C PHE A 110 8.83 2.95 4.73
N ALA A 111 8.17 3.75 5.58
CA ALA A 111 8.57 5.14 5.78
C ALA A 111 9.95 5.29 6.43
N ARG A 112 10.29 4.44 7.41
CA ARG A 112 11.64 4.41 8.00
C ARG A 112 12.70 3.96 7.00
N LEU A 113 12.38 2.93 6.20
CA LEU A 113 13.28 2.44 5.15
C LEU A 113 13.53 3.52 4.08
N GLY A 114 12.50 4.24 3.65
CA GLY A 114 12.62 5.32 2.67
C GLY A 114 13.59 6.40 3.14
N GLN A 115 13.45 6.85 4.39
CA GLN A 115 14.39 7.79 5.01
C GLN A 115 15.83 7.27 4.98
N SER A 116 16.05 6.01 5.36
CA SER A 116 17.39 5.41 5.37
C SER A 116 18.03 5.26 3.99
N LEU A 117 17.21 5.16 2.95
CA LEU A 117 17.63 5.00 1.55
C LEU A 117 17.56 6.32 0.77
N GLU A 118 17.26 7.44 1.42
CA GLU A 118 17.15 8.77 0.81
C GLU A 118 16.12 8.84 -0.32
N ILE A 119 15.06 8.06 -0.21
CA ILE A 119 13.88 8.12 -1.09
C ILE A 119 12.70 8.62 -0.28
N GLN A 120 11.97 9.61 -0.80
CA GLN A 120 10.75 10.09 -0.18
C GLN A 120 9.69 8.96 -0.18
N PRO A 121 9.32 8.44 0.99
CA PRO A 121 8.29 7.41 1.07
C PRO A 121 6.91 8.07 1.11
N ILE A 122 6.04 7.71 0.17
CA ILE A 122 4.66 8.18 0.14
C ILE A 122 3.77 7.07 0.72
N THR A 123 3.01 7.40 1.78
CA THR A 123 2.08 6.44 2.38
C THR A 123 0.73 6.51 1.66
N GLY A 124 0.25 5.39 1.16
CA GLY A 124 -1.06 5.28 0.53
C GLY A 124 -1.71 3.93 0.79
N GLY A 125 -2.77 3.65 0.04
CA GLY A 125 -3.49 2.39 0.10
C GLY A 125 -4.46 2.20 -1.06
N GLU A 126 -4.69 0.95 -1.44
CA GLU A 126 -5.73 0.58 -2.39
C GLU A 126 -6.91 -0.04 -1.63
N LEU A 127 -8.08 0.61 -1.70
CA LEU A 127 -9.30 0.12 -1.09
C LEU A 127 -10.16 -0.60 -2.13
N THR A 128 -10.70 -1.75 -1.75
CA THR A 128 -11.79 -2.39 -2.49
C THR A 128 -13.12 -1.88 -1.95
N LEU A 129 -14.00 -1.48 -2.84
CA LEU A 129 -15.33 -0.99 -2.50
C LEU A 129 -16.36 -2.13 -2.56
N ALA A 130 -17.54 -1.89 -1.97
CA ALA A 130 -18.65 -2.86 -1.95
C ALA A 130 -19.17 -3.21 -3.36
N ASP A 131 -18.94 -2.35 -4.36
CA ASP A 131 -19.31 -2.60 -5.77
C ASP A 131 -18.19 -3.29 -6.59
N GLU A 132 -17.21 -3.88 -5.90
CA GLU A 132 -15.99 -4.52 -6.42
C GLU A 132 -14.98 -3.57 -7.06
N SER A 133 -15.30 -2.28 -7.18
CA SER A 133 -14.36 -1.32 -7.74
C SER A 133 -13.24 -1.01 -6.74
N ARG A 134 -12.12 -0.51 -7.26
CA ARG A 134 -10.97 -0.13 -6.43
C ARG A 134 -10.61 1.33 -6.60
N VAL A 135 -10.12 1.92 -5.51
CA VAL A 135 -9.62 3.29 -5.46
C VAL A 135 -8.26 3.33 -4.78
N THR A 136 -7.35 4.11 -5.34
CA THR A 136 -6.00 4.30 -4.79
C THR A 136 -5.94 5.68 -4.13
N LEU A 137 -5.57 5.70 -2.85
CA LEU A 137 -5.51 6.91 -2.04
C LEU A 137 -4.09 7.13 -1.53
N LEU A 138 -3.60 8.36 -1.62
CA LEU A 138 -2.31 8.78 -1.08
C LEU A 138 -2.50 9.80 0.03
N ALA A 139 -1.81 9.62 1.16
CA ALA A 139 -1.87 10.54 2.27
C ALA A 139 -0.97 11.77 2.00
N LYS A 140 -1.61 12.90 1.70
CA LYS A 140 -0.92 14.19 1.48
C LYS A 140 -0.50 14.84 2.80
N THR A 141 -1.29 14.63 3.85
CA THR A 141 -1.15 15.28 5.16
C THR A 141 -1.36 14.29 6.30
N ARG A 142 -1.07 14.72 7.53
CA ARG A 142 -1.40 13.95 8.75
C ARG A 142 -2.90 13.65 8.87
N ALA A 143 -3.76 14.62 8.55
CA ALA A 143 -5.21 14.43 8.52
C ALA A 143 -5.59 13.39 7.46
N GLY A 144 -4.96 13.45 6.29
CA GLY A 144 -5.09 12.43 5.24
C GLY A 144 -4.75 11.02 5.73
N TYR A 145 -3.60 10.85 6.39
CA TYR A 145 -3.23 9.54 6.94
C TYR A 145 -4.22 9.03 8.00
N ALA A 146 -4.73 9.91 8.86
CA ALA A 146 -5.77 9.56 9.82
C ALA A 146 -7.07 9.12 9.12
N ASN A 147 -7.47 9.84 8.08
CA ASN A 147 -8.63 9.52 7.25
C ASN A 147 -8.46 8.20 6.49
N LEU A 148 -7.30 7.96 5.88
CA LEU A 148 -6.98 6.68 5.25
C LEU A 148 -7.06 5.52 6.24
N SER A 149 -6.54 5.72 7.45
CA SER A 149 -6.61 4.72 8.52
C SER A 149 -8.06 4.43 8.95
N ARG A 150 -8.90 5.46 9.03
CA ARG A 150 -10.35 5.32 9.30
C ARG A 150 -11.05 4.55 8.18
N LEU A 151 -10.77 4.86 6.92
CA LEU A 151 -11.35 4.15 5.77
C LEU A 151 -10.99 2.65 5.77
N PHE A 152 -9.73 2.29 6.04
CA PHE A 152 -9.36 0.88 6.21
C PHE A 152 -10.04 0.25 7.42
N THR A 153 -10.21 0.98 8.52
CA THR A 153 -10.93 0.48 9.70
C THR A 153 -12.38 0.15 9.35
N LEU A 154 -13.08 1.09 8.70
CA LEU A 154 -14.46 0.92 8.23
C LEU A 154 -14.59 -0.26 7.25
N ALA A 155 -13.67 -0.38 6.30
CA ALA A 155 -13.67 -1.50 5.34
C ALA A 155 -13.52 -2.88 6.02
N ASN A 156 -12.88 -2.93 7.19
CA ASN A 156 -12.66 -4.15 7.97
C ASN A 156 -13.78 -4.45 8.98
N GLU A 157 -14.81 -3.60 9.10
CA GLU A 157 -15.88 -3.78 10.09
C GLU A 157 -16.76 -5.01 9.78
N ALA A 158 -17.08 -5.22 8.50
CA ALA A 158 -17.95 -6.32 8.07
C ALA A 158 -17.20 -7.65 7.91
N ASP A 159 -16.10 -7.65 7.17
CA ASP A 159 -15.25 -8.82 6.97
C ASP A 159 -13.77 -8.41 6.89
N ARG A 160 -12.95 -8.97 7.78
CA ARG A 160 -11.50 -8.74 7.81
C ARG A 160 -10.72 -9.54 6.77
N ARG A 161 -11.31 -10.60 6.22
CA ARG A 161 -10.67 -11.45 5.19
C ARG A 161 -10.80 -10.81 3.81
N GLU A 162 -11.97 -10.25 3.51
CA GLU A 162 -12.24 -9.50 2.28
C GLU A 162 -12.79 -8.11 2.62
N PRO A 163 -11.93 -7.19 3.11
CA PRO A 163 -12.38 -5.87 3.53
C PRO A 163 -12.94 -5.07 2.34
N ARG A 164 -14.14 -4.53 2.53
CA ARG A 164 -14.89 -3.77 1.52
C ARG A 164 -15.46 -2.52 2.16
N LEU A 165 -15.20 -1.38 1.52
CA LEU A 165 -15.76 -0.10 1.95
C LEU A 165 -17.04 0.21 1.17
N ASP A 166 -18.09 0.65 1.86
CA ASP A 166 -19.23 1.29 1.19
C ASP A 166 -18.76 2.60 0.51
N PRO A 167 -18.92 2.75 -0.83
CA PRO A 167 -18.57 3.99 -1.53
C PRO A 167 -19.13 5.27 -0.93
N ALA A 168 -20.28 5.20 -0.23
CA ALA A 168 -20.90 6.35 0.43
C ALA A 168 -20.05 6.93 1.58
N ARG A 169 -19.11 6.14 2.13
CA ARG A 169 -18.23 6.56 3.22
C ARG A 169 -16.99 7.32 2.75
N LEU A 170 -16.65 7.27 1.45
CA LEU A 170 -15.50 8.00 0.89
C LEU A 170 -15.53 9.51 1.17
N PRO A 171 -16.63 10.25 0.91
CA PRO A 171 -16.66 11.70 1.16
C PRO A 171 -16.45 12.10 2.62
N GLU A 172 -16.79 11.23 3.58
CA GLU A 172 -16.64 11.51 5.02
C GLU A 172 -15.17 11.64 5.45
N HIS A 173 -14.24 11.09 4.65
CA HIS A 173 -12.82 11.00 4.98
C HIS A 173 -11.93 11.42 3.80
N ALA A 174 -12.38 12.36 2.97
CA ALA A 174 -11.65 12.81 1.79
C ALA A 174 -10.51 13.81 2.09
N GLU A 175 -10.63 14.57 3.20
CA GLU A 175 -9.69 15.63 3.54
C GLU A 175 -8.25 15.11 3.65
N GLY A 176 -7.32 15.82 2.99
CA GLY A 176 -5.90 15.52 3.08
C GLY A 176 -5.44 14.29 2.27
N LEU A 177 -6.31 13.72 1.44
CA LEU A 177 -6.00 12.61 0.54
C LEU A 177 -5.91 13.06 -0.92
N ILE A 178 -5.08 12.36 -1.70
CA ILE A 178 -5.10 12.39 -3.17
C ILE A 178 -5.72 11.07 -3.66
N LEU A 179 -6.69 11.17 -4.56
CA LEU A 179 -7.32 10.03 -5.24
C LEU A 179 -6.71 9.83 -6.62
N LEU A 180 -6.21 8.63 -6.89
CA LEU A 180 -5.90 8.17 -8.24
C LEU A 180 -7.06 7.28 -8.69
N ALA A 181 -7.85 7.78 -9.63
CA ALA A 181 -9.03 7.10 -10.16
C ALA A 181 -8.76 6.64 -11.58
N GLY A 182 -8.88 5.35 -11.90
CA GLY A 182 -8.62 4.89 -13.28
C GLY A 182 -7.77 3.64 -13.39
N GLY A 183 -7.32 3.07 -12.26
CA GLY A 183 -6.75 1.73 -12.25
C GLY A 183 -7.66 0.70 -12.94
N ARG A 184 -7.09 -0.43 -13.35
CA ARG A 184 -7.80 -1.50 -14.09
C ARG A 184 -9.15 -1.89 -13.49
N HIS A 185 -9.24 -1.90 -12.16
CA HIS A 185 -10.44 -2.29 -11.41
C HIS A 185 -11.24 -1.09 -10.88
N GLY A 186 -10.94 0.13 -11.31
CA GLY A 186 -11.65 1.33 -10.88
C GLY A 186 -13.04 1.46 -11.53
N ALA A 187 -13.98 2.05 -10.79
CA ALA A 187 -15.33 2.33 -11.30
C ALA A 187 -15.29 3.25 -12.53
N LEU A 188 -14.37 4.24 -12.52
CA LEU A 188 -14.17 5.17 -13.63
C LEU A 188 -13.76 4.45 -14.91
N SER A 189 -12.81 3.51 -14.82
CA SER A 189 -12.36 2.67 -15.94
C SER A 189 -13.47 1.82 -16.53
N ARG A 190 -14.26 1.19 -15.65
CA ARG A 190 -15.43 0.39 -16.07
C ARG A 190 -16.43 1.24 -16.85
N LEU A 191 -16.78 2.43 -16.35
CA LEU A 191 -17.73 3.32 -17.01
C LEU A 191 -17.19 3.87 -18.33
N ALA A 192 -15.90 4.25 -18.37
CA ALA A 192 -15.25 4.75 -19.58
C ALA A 192 -15.24 3.71 -20.71
N ILE A 193 -14.85 2.46 -20.40
CA ILE A 193 -14.80 1.37 -21.39
C ILE A 193 -16.20 0.96 -21.88
N ASN A 194 -17.21 1.00 -21.00
CA ASN A 194 -18.58 0.62 -21.37
C ASN A 194 -19.32 1.70 -22.18
N GLY A 195 -18.70 2.84 -22.46
CA GLY A 195 -19.33 3.95 -23.19
C GLY A 195 -20.35 4.74 -22.36
N SER A 196 -20.41 4.52 -21.04
CA SER A 196 -21.28 5.24 -20.08
C SER A 196 -20.71 6.64 -19.77
N GLN A 197 -20.59 7.47 -20.81
CA GLN A 197 -19.89 8.74 -20.75
C GLN A 197 -20.51 9.74 -19.77
N VAL A 198 -21.85 9.75 -19.65
CA VAL A 198 -22.55 10.64 -18.71
C VAL A 198 -22.23 10.24 -17.27
N GLU A 199 -22.36 8.97 -16.95
CA GLU A 199 -22.07 8.43 -15.62
C GLU A 199 -20.59 8.59 -15.25
N ALA A 200 -19.68 8.35 -16.19
CA ALA A 200 -18.25 8.52 -15.97
C ALA A 200 -17.89 9.98 -15.63
N ARG A 201 -18.49 10.95 -16.35
CA ARG A 201 -18.33 12.39 -16.05
C ARG A 201 -18.91 12.74 -14.68
N CYS A 202 -20.12 12.30 -14.39
CA CYS A 202 -20.77 12.53 -13.09
C CYS A 202 -19.93 11.96 -11.93
N LEU A 203 -19.36 10.77 -12.10
CA LEU A 203 -18.49 10.16 -11.09
C LEU A 203 -17.19 10.95 -10.89
N LEU A 204 -16.53 11.36 -11.97
CA LEU A 204 -15.30 12.14 -11.88
C LEU A 204 -15.54 13.51 -11.24
N HIS A 205 -16.63 14.21 -11.60
CA HIS A 205 -17.01 15.46 -10.94
C HIS A 205 -17.26 15.26 -9.45
N ARG A 206 -18.01 14.21 -9.07
CA ARG A 206 -18.25 13.87 -7.68
C ARG A 206 -16.96 13.62 -6.89
N TYR A 207 -16.00 12.90 -7.48
CA TYR A 207 -14.69 12.73 -6.84
C TYR A 207 -13.97 14.07 -6.64
N ARG A 208 -14.01 14.97 -7.63
CA ARG A 208 -13.41 16.31 -7.50
C ARG A 208 -14.11 17.16 -6.44
N ASP A 209 -15.42 17.03 -6.29
CA ASP A 209 -16.18 17.72 -5.24
C ASP A 209 -15.78 17.24 -3.83
N TRP A 210 -15.47 15.96 -3.69
CA TRP A 210 -15.12 15.36 -2.40
C TRP A 210 -13.67 15.62 -1.98
N TYR A 211 -12.71 15.36 -2.88
CA TYR A 211 -11.29 15.44 -2.57
C TYR A 211 -10.68 16.81 -2.91
N GLY A 212 -11.39 17.62 -3.69
CA GLY A 212 -10.87 18.85 -4.29
C GLY A 212 -10.24 18.61 -5.66
N ALA A 213 -10.40 19.60 -6.54
CA ALA A 213 -9.96 19.54 -7.93
C ALA A 213 -8.48 19.16 -8.11
N ASP A 214 -7.61 19.64 -7.23
CA ASP A 214 -6.15 19.42 -7.30
C ASP A 214 -5.69 18.08 -6.70
N SER A 215 -6.61 17.35 -6.06
CA SER A 215 -6.33 16.09 -5.36
C SER A 215 -7.01 14.89 -6.02
N VAL A 216 -7.47 15.02 -7.27
CA VAL A 216 -8.03 13.91 -8.06
C VAL A 216 -7.31 13.82 -9.39
N TYR A 217 -6.72 12.66 -9.66
CA TYR A 217 -6.02 12.37 -10.90
C TYR A 217 -6.67 11.17 -11.59
N VAL A 218 -6.75 11.24 -12.92
CA VAL A 218 -7.18 10.10 -13.73
C VAL A 218 -5.95 9.21 -13.99
N GLU A 219 -5.93 8.06 -13.33
CA GLU A 219 -4.85 7.08 -13.38
C GLU A 219 -4.86 6.31 -14.69
N LEU A 220 -3.72 6.27 -15.37
CA LEU A 220 -3.48 5.48 -16.58
C LEU A 220 -2.47 4.37 -16.27
N GLN A 221 -2.78 3.15 -16.70
CA GLN A 221 -1.95 1.96 -16.48
C GLN A 221 -1.71 1.26 -17.83
N GLN A 222 -0.45 1.00 -18.16
CA GLN A 222 -0.05 0.30 -19.39
C GLN A 222 0.79 -0.93 -19.02
N ASN A 223 0.13 -2.06 -18.81
CA ASN A 223 0.76 -3.33 -18.48
C ASN A 223 0.84 -4.26 -19.70
N LEU A 224 0.69 -3.70 -20.91
CA LEU A 224 0.72 -4.41 -22.20
C LEU A 224 -0.33 -5.52 -22.29
N ARG A 225 -1.51 -5.28 -21.70
CA ARG A 225 -2.71 -6.06 -22.03
C ARG A 225 -3.38 -5.49 -23.26
N ARG A 226 -4.14 -6.34 -23.95
CA ARG A 226 -4.91 -5.96 -25.15
C ARG A 226 -5.82 -4.75 -24.88
N GLU A 227 -6.41 -4.68 -23.69
CA GLU A 227 -7.40 -3.66 -23.33
C GLU A 227 -6.78 -2.35 -22.81
N ASP A 228 -5.51 -2.34 -22.45
CA ASP A 228 -4.89 -1.21 -21.73
C ASP A 228 -4.82 0.06 -22.60
N ALA A 229 -4.41 -0.06 -23.87
CA ALA A 229 -4.33 1.08 -24.78
C ALA A 229 -5.71 1.73 -24.99
N GLY A 230 -6.75 0.93 -25.24
CA GLY A 230 -8.12 1.43 -25.40
C GLY A 230 -8.66 2.08 -24.13
N ARG A 231 -8.47 1.44 -22.97
CA ARG A 231 -8.84 2.01 -21.66
C ARG A 231 -8.17 3.36 -21.43
N ASN A 232 -6.86 3.45 -21.67
CA ASN A 232 -6.10 4.68 -21.43
C ASN A 232 -6.56 5.82 -22.34
N HIS A 233 -6.90 5.54 -23.59
CA HIS A 233 -7.47 6.54 -24.51
C HIS A 233 -8.83 7.07 -24.04
N GLU A 234 -9.74 6.18 -23.62
CA GLU A 234 -11.05 6.57 -23.11
C GLU A 234 -10.95 7.39 -21.83
N LEU A 235 -10.10 6.96 -20.89
CA LEU A 235 -9.81 7.71 -19.66
C LEU A 235 -9.17 9.07 -19.96
N ALA A 236 -8.21 9.14 -20.89
CA ALA A 236 -7.59 10.40 -21.29
C ALA A 236 -8.59 11.35 -21.96
N ALA A 237 -9.50 10.83 -22.78
CA ALA A 237 -10.55 11.62 -23.40
C ALA A 237 -11.56 12.14 -22.36
N LEU A 238 -11.92 11.31 -21.37
CA LEU A 238 -12.77 11.72 -20.25
C LEU A 238 -12.12 12.80 -19.40
N ALA A 239 -10.85 12.62 -19.02
CA ALA A 239 -10.08 13.57 -18.23
C ALA A 239 -10.02 14.94 -18.92
N ARG A 240 -9.76 14.97 -20.23
CA ARG A 240 -9.77 16.20 -21.05
C ARG A 240 -11.13 16.90 -21.04
N ARG A 241 -12.23 16.15 -21.16
CA ARG A 241 -13.60 16.72 -21.12
C ARG A 241 -13.98 17.29 -19.75
N CYS A 242 -13.39 16.76 -18.69
CA CYS A 242 -13.68 17.15 -17.32
C CYS A 242 -12.60 18.05 -16.72
N ASP A 243 -11.58 18.46 -17.48
CA ASP A 243 -10.44 19.23 -17.00
C ASP A 243 -9.79 18.62 -15.73
N ALA A 244 -9.52 17.31 -15.80
CA ALA A 244 -8.86 16.56 -14.73
C ALA A 244 -7.45 16.13 -15.17
N PRO A 245 -6.44 16.23 -14.28
CA PRO A 245 -5.08 15.83 -14.61
C PRO A 245 -4.96 14.32 -14.75
N LEU A 246 -4.08 13.88 -15.66
CA LEU A 246 -3.71 12.47 -15.84
C LEU A 246 -2.55 12.11 -14.92
N VAL A 247 -2.43 10.85 -14.50
CA VAL A 247 -1.24 10.35 -13.81
C VAL A 247 -0.89 8.94 -14.28
N ALA A 248 0.38 8.69 -14.57
CA ALA A 248 0.85 7.38 -14.97
C ALA A 248 1.28 6.57 -13.75
N THR A 249 0.84 5.31 -13.68
CA THR A 249 1.29 4.34 -12.69
C THR A 249 1.47 2.99 -13.36
N ASN A 250 2.13 2.05 -12.66
CA ASN A 250 2.33 0.72 -13.22
C ASN A 250 1.63 -0.40 -12.44
N ASP A 251 0.91 -0.10 -11.35
CA ASP A 251 0.31 -1.08 -10.43
C ASP A 251 1.33 -2.19 -10.11
N VAL A 252 2.42 -1.78 -9.46
CA VAL A 252 3.57 -2.62 -9.22
C VAL A 252 3.24 -3.67 -8.16
N HIS A 253 3.52 -4.94 -8.46
CA HIS A 253 3.39 -6.05 -7.51
C HIS A 253 4.76 -6.61 -7.07
N TYR A 254 5.84 -6.21 -7.73
CA TYR A 254 7.18 -6.68 -7.43
C TYR A 254 8.27 -5.70 -7.88
N HIS A 255 9.45 -5.75 -7.27
CA HIS A 255 10.53 -4.83 -7.60
C HIS A 255 11.17 -5.12 -8.97
N ALA A 256 11.35 -6.39 -9.34
CA ALA A 256 12.07 -6.78 -10.56
C ALA A 256 11.33 -7.85 -11.38
N PRO A 257 11.53 -7.91 -12.72
CA PRO A 257 10.82 -8.82 -13.61
C PRO A 257 10.83 -10.28 -13.14
N GLU A 258 11.96 -10.77 -12.64
CA GLU A 258 12.20 -12.16 -12.27
C GLU A 258 11.28 -12.64 -11.13
N ARG A 259 10.75 -11.70 -10.33
CA ARG A 259 9.88 -11.96 -9.18
C ARG A 259 8.45 -12.33 -9.56
N PHE A 260 8.06 -12.19 -10.83
CA PHE A 260 6.69 -12.48 -11.30
C PHE A 260 6.24 -13.90 -10.96
N ARG A 261 7.14 -14.89 -11.03
CA ARG A 261 6.82 -16.30 -10.70
C ARG A 261 6.39 -16.47 -9.25
N LEU A 262 7.07 -15.79 -8.33
CA LEU A 262 6.68 -15.79 -6.92
C LEU A 262 5.32 -15.12 -6.75
N GLN A 263 5.09 -14.00 -7.43
CA GLN A 263 3.79 -13.31 -7.39
C GLN A 263 2.65 -14.24 -7.83
N HIS A 264 2.84 -14.98 -8.93
CA HIS A 264 1.84 -15.93 -9.42
C HIS A 264 1.55 -17.03 -8.39
N ALA A 265 2.60 -17.57 -7.75
CA ALA A 265 2.46 -18.57 -6.69
C ALA A 265 1.70 -18.01 -5.46
N LEU A 266 1.98 -16.77 -5.06
CA LEU A 266 1.30 -16.10 -3.96
C LEU A 266 -0.19 -15.88 -4.25
N VAL A 267 -0.53 -15.47 -5.48
CA VAL A 267 -1.93 -15.31 -5.90
C VAL A 267 -2.66 -16.66 -5.94
N ALA A 268 -2.02 -17.70 -6.46
CA ALA A 268 -2.59 -19.05 -6.47
C ALA A 268 -2.85 -19.56 -5.03
N ALA A 269 -1.88 -19.36 -4.13
CA ALA A 269 -2.03 -19.69 -2.71
C ALA A 269 -3.17 -18.90 -2.04
N LYS A 270 -3.27 -17.59 -2.30
CA LYS A 270 -4.38 -16.74 -1.80
C LYS A 270 -5.75 -17.25 -2.25
N ARG A 271 -5.82 -17.76 -3.48
CA ARG A 271 -7.05 -18.32 -4.08
C ARG A 271 -7.26 -19.80 -3.75
N ASN A 272 -6.38 -20.39 -2.94
CA ASN A 272 -6.41 -21.80 -2.55
C ASN A 272 -6.52 -22.73 -3.78
N THR A 273 -5.68 -22.50 -4.79
CA THR A 273 -5.75 -23.16 -6.10
C THR A 273 -4.34 -23.34 -6.70
N THR A 274 -4.23 -24.06 -7.81
CA THR A 274 -2.96 -24.22 -8.53
C THR A 274 -2.68 -23.02 -9.44
N ILE A 275 -1.42 -22.86 -9.88
CA ILE A 275 -1.06 -21.78 -10.82
C ILE A 275 -1.87 -21.88 -12.12
N ASP A 276 -2.06 -23.10 -12.65
CA ASP A 276 -2.83 -23.34 -13.88
C ASP A 276 -4.31 -22.93 -13.75
N GLN A 277 -4.89 -23.09 -12.55
CA GLN A 277 -6.27 -22.68 -12.26
C GLN A 277 -6.38 -21.18 -11.90
N ALA A 278 -5.27 -20.57 -11.48
CA ALA A 278 -5.17 -19.16 -11.14
C ALA A 278 -4.96 -18.22 -12.33
N LEU A 279 -4.88 -18.74 -13.57
CA LEU A 279 -4.62 -17.96 -14.79
C LEU A 279 -5.55 -16.74 -14.97
N ARG A 280 -6.80 -16.82 -14.48
CA ARG A 280 -7.76 -15.70 -14.51
C ARG A 280 -7.49 -14.58 -13.49
N TYR A 281 -6.68 -14.85 -12.48
CA TYR A 281 -6.35 -13.94 -11.38
C TYR A 281 -4.93 -13.36 -11.47
N ILE A 282 -4.05 -13.98 -12.26
CA ILE A 282 -2.67 -13.53 -12.47
C ILE A 282 -2.55 -12.79 -13.80
N GLN A 283 -1.54 -11.93 -13.91
CA GLN A 283 -1.20 -11.34 -15.20
C GLN A 283 -0.53 -12.40 -16.09
N PRO A 284 -0.83 -12.43 -17.41
CA PRO A 284 -0.18 -13.36 -18.33
C PRO A 284 1.28 -12.97 -18.62
N ASN A 285 1.70 -11.76 -18.26
CA ASN A 285 3.02 -11.21 -18.53
C ASN A 285 3.69 -10.72 -17.22
N HIS A 286 4.93 -10.24 -17.32
CA HIS A 286 5.75 -9.82 -16.18
C HIS A 286 5.89 -8.29 -16.07
N HIS A 287 4.94 -7.51 -16.61
CA HIS A 287 5.06 -6.04 -16.71
C HIS A 287 4.64 -5.28 -15.43
N GLN A 288 4.28 -5.93 -14.32
CA GLN A 288 3.96 -5.29 -13.05
C GLN A 288 5.17 -5.16 -12.10
N HIS A 289 6.37 -4.93 -12.66
CA HIS A 289 7.58 -4.61 -11.90
C HIS A 289 7.86 -3.09 -11.84
N LEU A 290 8.78 -2.64 -10.97
CA LEU A 290 9.28 -1.25 -11.03
C LEU A 290 10.06 -1.02 -12.32
N LYS A 291 9.55 -0.12 -13.16
CA LYS A 291 10.17 0.29 -14.42
C LYS A 291 10.98 1.56 -14.26
N SER A 292 12.01 1.73 -15.10
CA SER A 292 12.75 2.99 -15.18
C SER A 292 11.89 4.10 -15.78
N ALA A 293 12.33 5.35 -15.61
CA ALA A 293 11.63 6.49 -16.19
C ALA A 293 11.60 6.44 -17.73
N GLU A 294 12.66 5.93 -18.38
CA GLU A 294 12.70 5.75 -19.83
C GLU A 294 11.68 4.71 -20.32
N GLN A 295 11.58 3.60 -19.60
CA GLN A 295 10.58 2.56 -19.92
C GLN A 295 9.15 3.11 -19.76
N MET A 296 8.89 3.88 -18.71
CA MET A 296 7.59 4.51 -18.51
C MET A 296 7.31 5.59 -19.57
N ALA A 297 8.32 6.38 -19.94
CA ALA A 297 8.19 7.39 -20.99
C ALA A 297 7.83 6.76 -22.36
N GLU A 298 8.41 5.60 -22.70
CA GLU A 298 8.04 4.89 -23.92
C GLU A 298 6.59 4.37 -23.85
N LEU A 299 6.19 3.76 -22.72
CA LEU A 299 4.82 3.22 -22.55
C LEU A 299 3.74 4.29 -22.60
N PHE A 300 4.06 5.51 -22.16
CA PHE A 300 3.14 6.65 -22.09
C PHE A 300 3.56 7.80 -23.01
N ARG A 301 4.23 7.51 -24.12
CA ARG A 301 4.68 8.50 -25.11
C ARG A 301 3.56 9.41 -25.63
N GLU A 302 2.32 8.91 -25.64
CA GLU A 302 1.12 9.65 -26.05
C GLU A 302 0.56 10.56 -24.94
N PHE A 303 1.00 10.35 -23.69
CA PHE A 303 0.53 11.04 -22.49
C PHE A 303 1.71 11.50 -21.61
N PRO A 304 2.65 12.32 -22.11
CA PRO A 304 3.83 12.75 -21.35
C PRO A 304 3.46 13.51 -20.06
N ASP A 305 2.35 14.26 -20.07
CA ASP A 305 1.84 14.96 -18.88
C ASP A 305 1.50 14.01 -17.73
N ALA A 306 1.13 12.77 -18.03
CA ALA A 306 0.83 11.76 -17.00
C ALA A 306 2.08 11.39 -16.19
N LEU A 307 3.27 11.39 -16.80
CA LEU A 307 4.54 11.20 -16.10
C LEU A 307 4.90 12.44 -15.27
N ALA A 308 4.81 13.64 -15.85
CA ALA A 308 5.11 14.88 -15.15
C ALA A 308 4.24 15.05 -13.88
N ASN A 309 2.98 14.65 -13.95
CA ASN A 309 2.07 14.69 -12.81
C ASN A 309 2.45 13.69 -11.70
N THR A 310 3.23 12.64 -11.98
CA THR A 310 3.73 11.75 -10.91
C THR A 310 4.63 12.51 -9.93
N ILE A 311 5.52 13.35 -10.47
CA ILE A 311 6.42 14.22 -9.69
C ILE A 311 5.61 15.24 -8.90
N ARG A 312 4.62 15.89 -9.53
CA ARG A 312 3.73 16.86 -8.85
C ARG A 312 2.97 16.24 -7.68
N VAL A 313 2.47 15.01 -7.84
CA VAL A 313 1.80 14.28 -6.76
C VAL A 313 2.78 13.96 -5.63
N ALA A 314 4.01 13.54 -5.96
CA ALA A 314 5.03 13.31 -4.94
C ALA A 314 5.40 14.59 -4.17
N GLU A 315 5.54 15.73 -4.85
CA GLU A 315 5.83 17.03 -4.22
C GLU A 315 4.73 17.50 -3.26
N GLN A 316 3.47 17.12 -3.53
CA GLN A 316 2.32 17.37 -2.66
C GLN A 316 2.35 16.45 -1.43
N CYS A 317 2.76 15.20 -1.58
CA CYS A 317 2.77 14.17 -0.53
C CYS A 317 3.99 14.26 0.40
N ARG A 318 4.11 15.36 1.15
CA ARG A 318 5.25 15.59 2.07
C ARG A 318 5.13 14.94 3.43
N PHE A 319 3.92 14.49 3.81
CA PHE A 319 3.70 13.80 5.08
C PHE A 319 4.47 12.49 5.17
N ASN A 320 5.24 12.33 6.24
CA ASN A 320 5.99 11.13 6.56
C ASN A 320 5.55 10.57 7.92
N VAL A 321 4.88 9.41 7.89
CA VAL A 321 4.38 8.71 9.08
C VAL A 321 5.46 8.44 10.14
N ALA A 322 6.72 8.25 9.75
CA ALA A 322 7.82 8.01 10.68
C ALA A 322 8.29 9.28 11.42
N ALA A 323 8.08 10.46 10.84
CA ALA A 323 8.53 11.75 11.40
C ALA A 323 7.37 12.57 12.01
N ASP A 324 6.19 12.52 11.41
CA ASP A 324 5.14 13.53 11.62
C ASP A 324 3.98 13.08 12.54
N LEU A 325 3.91 11.80 12.90
CA LEU A 325 2.87 11.30 13.81
C LEU A 325 3.01 11.89 15.22
N GLY A 326 4.26 12.06 15.68
CA GLY A 326 4.56 12.32 17.08
C GLY A 326 4.16 11.16 17.99
N TYR A 327 4.63 11.18 19.23
CA TYR A 327 4.21 10.24 20.26
C TYR A 327 3.53 11.02 21.38
N THR A 328 2.26 10.69 21.65
CA THR A 328 1.50 11.28 22.75
C THR A 328 1.07 10.14 23.68
N LEU A 329 1.52 10.18 24.93
CA LEU A 329 1.03 9.28 25.97
C LEU A 329 -0.39 9.68 26.34
N PRO A 330 -1.33 8.73 26.47
CA PRO A 330 -2.62 9.01 27.09
C PRO A 330 -2.38 9.52 28.52
N GLU A 331 -3.04 10.62 28.88
CA GLU A 331 -3.02 11.08 30.27
C GLU A 331 -3.80 10.09 31.13
N PRO A 332 -3.19 9.51 32.18
CA PRO A 332 -3.89 8.56 33.02
C PRO A 332 -4.96 9.28 33.84
N VAL A 333 -6.16 8.73 33.85
CA VAL A 333 -7.26 9.24 34.68
C VAL A 333 -6.95 8.91 36.14
N VAL A 334 -6.74 9.96 36.94
CA VAL A 334 -6.45 9.85 38.37
C VAL A 334 -7.60 10.38 39.23
N PRO A 335 -7.81 9.84 40.44
CA PRO A 335 -8.83 10.35 41.36
C PRO A 335 -8.62 11.83 41.68
N ARG A 336 -9.72 12.54 41.97
CA ARG A 336 -9.69 13.96 42.31
C ARG A 336 -8.74 14.22 43.49
N GLY A 337 -7.84 15.18 43.33
CA GLY A 337 -6.82 15.51 44.32
C GLY A 337 -5.46 14.82 44.10
N TYR A 338 -5.36 13.93 43.12
CA TYR A 338 -4.10 13.33 42.71
C TYR A 338 -3.63 13.86 41.35
N THR A 339 -2.33 13.92 41.18
CA THR A 339 -1.63 13.89 39.88
C THR A 339 -1.27 12.44 39.51
N PRO A 340 -1.02 12.13 38.23
CA PRO A 340 -0.49 10.83 37.79
C PRO A 340 0.65 10.29 38.68
N GLU A 341 1.60 11.16 39.02
CA GLU A 341 2.79 10.82 39.80
C GLU A 341 2.44 10.55 41.27
N THR A 342 1.62 11.39 41.89
CA THR A 342 1.21 11.18 43.30
C THR A 342 0.33 9.95 43.47
N TYR A 343 -0.51 9.64 42.48
CA TYR A 343 -1.34 8.44 42.52
C TYR A 343 -0.49 7.18 42.33
N LEU A 344 0.47 7.21 41.40
CA LEU A 344 1.43 6.12 41.22
C LEU A 344 2.23 5.88 42.50
N ARG A 345 2.72 6.93 43.16
CA ARG A 345 3.42 6.81 44.45
C ARG A 345 2.58 6.10 45.49
N ARG A 346 1.32 6.54 45.67
CA ARG A 346 0.39 5.92 46.61
C ARG A 346 0.18 4.43 46.32
N LEU A 347 -0.03 4.06 45.05
CA LEU A 347 -0.19 2.66 44.66
C LEU A 347 1.06 1.81 44.98
N CYS A 348 2.25 2.37 44.83
CA CYS A 348 3.50 1.69 45.20
C CYS A 348 3.71 1.57 46.71
N GLU A 349 3.17 2.50 47.50
CA GLU A 349 3.23 2.45 48.97
C GLU A 349 2.19 1.48 49.55
N GLU A 350 1.09 1.25 48.84
CA GLU A 350 0.02 0.31 49.21
C GLU A 350 0.31 -1.16 48.78
N ALA A 351 1.28 -1.38 47.88
CA ALA A 351 1.68 -2.69 47.35
C ALA A 351 2.83 -3.31 48.16
#